data_AF-A0A382KQY4-F1
#
_entry.id   AF-A0A382KQY4-F1
#
_cell.length_a   1.000
_cell.length_b   1.000
_cell.length_c   1.000
_cell.angle_alpha   90.00
_cell.angle_beta   90.00
_cell.angle_gamma   90.00
#
_symmetry.space_group_name_H-M   'P 1'
#
loop_
_entity.id
_entity.type
_entity.pdbx_description
1 polymer ?
#
loop_
_entity_poly.entity_id
_entity_poly.type
_entity_poly.pdbx_seq_one_letter_code
_entity_poly.pdbx_strand_id
1 'polypeptide(L)'
;LLLKTKEKQVALLHASWTEWKNTFSFEIYGRTGKLQIDGLGGSYGAERLTWYRMLPKMGPPETDVWEYPMEDDSWEFEMAEFLKDIRLGRVSEPGLHDAFATLKIVEQIYQGCSN
;
A
#
# COMPACT_ATOMS: atom_id res chain seq x y z
N LEU A 1 2.10 7.71 -15.04
CA LEU A 1 2.01 6.36 -15.65
C LEU A 1 0.80 5.64 -15.08
N LEU A 2 0.00 4.95 -15.90
CA LEU A 2 -1.07 4.05 -15.44
C LEU A 2 -0.52 2.62 -15.43
N LEU A 3 -0.46 1.97 -14.27
CA LEU A 3 0.01 0.59 -14.17
C LEU A 3 -1.15 -0.35 -14.48
N LYS A 4 -0.87 -1.43 -15.23
CA LYS A 4 -1.87 -2.41 -15.61
C LYS A 4 -1.30 -3.82 -15.57
N THR A 5 -2.01 -4.72 -14.91
CA THR A 5 -1.67 -6.15 -14.85
C THR A 5 -2.10 -6.87 -16.13
N LYS A 6 -1.71 -8.14 -16.29
CA LYS A 6 -2.14 -9.00 -17.41
C LYS A 6 -3.66 -9.24 -17.39
N GLU A 7 -4.24 -9.32 -16.20
CA GLU A 7 -5.67 -9.53 -15.94
C GLU A 7 -6.47 -8.21 -16.00
N LYS A 8 -5.82 -7.12 -16.42
CA LYS A 8 -6.42 -5.79 -16.66
C LYS A 8 -6.87 -5.04 -15.40
N GLN A 9 -6.41 -5.42 -14.21
CA GLN A 9 -6.49 -4.51 -13.06
C GLN A 9 -5.58 -3.32 -13.28
N VAL A 10 -5.98 -2.17 -12.74
CA VAL A 10 -5.31 -0.89 -12.96
C VAL A 10 -4.91 -0.29 -11.62
N ALA A 11 -3.72 0.28 -11.55
CA ALA A 11 -3.26 1.06 -10.42
C ALA A 11 -2.79 2.45 -10.88
N LEU A 12 -3.18 3.46 -10.11
CA LEU A 12 -2.73 4.84 -10.25
C LEU A 12 -2.05 5.23 -8.95
N LEU A 13 -0.78 5.60 -9.03
CA LEU A 13 0.02 6.03 -7.89
C LEU A 13 0.40 7.50 -8.09
N HIS A 14 0.23 8.30 -7.04
CA HIS A 14 0.61 9.70 -7.01
C HIS A 14 1.46 9.93 -5.76
N ALA A 15 2.63 10.54 -5.96
CA ALA A 15 3.52 10.95 -4.89
C ALA A 15 3.99 12.38 -5.16
N SER A 16 3.95 13.22 -4.14
CA SER A 16 4.38 14.61 -4.22
C SER A 16 5.02 15.04 -2.91
N TRP A 17 5.93 16.01 -3.01
CA TRP A 17 6.60 16.67 -1.88
C TRP A 17 6.17 18.13 -1.74
N THR A 18 5.21 18.59 -2.54
CA THR A 18 4.73 19.98 -2.55
C THR A 18 3.43 20.17 -1.79
N GLU A 19 2.81 19.10 -1.31
CA GLU A 19 1.64 19.15 -0.45
C GLU A 19 2.06 19.56 0.97
N TRP A 20 1.33 20.50 1.58
CA TRP A 20 1.67 21.02 2.91
C TRP A 20 1.22 20.11 4.04
N LYS A 21 0.22 19.26 3.78
CA LYS A 21 -0.25 18.24 4.72
C LYS A 21 0.22 16.85 4.31
N ASN A 22 1.09 16.26 5.12
CA ASN A 22 1.48 14.85 4.98
C ASN A 22 0.23 13.97 4.90
N THR A 23 0.08 13.29 3.76
CA THR A 23 -1.09 12.50 3.45
C THR A 23 -0.63 11.16 2.92
N PHE A 24 -1.09 10.10 3.58
CA PHE A 24 -1.06 8.75 3.04
C PHE A 24 -2.50 8.29 2.85
N SER A 25 -2.83 7.90 1.63
CA SER A 25 -4.13 7.35 1.28
C SER A 25 -3.93 6.30 0.20
N PHE A 26 -4.41 5.09 0.48
CA PHE A 26 -4.31 3.96 -0.42
C PHE A 26 -5.64 3.23 -0.50
N GLU A 27 -6.12 3.03 -1.72
CA GLU A 27 -7.46 2.51 -1.96
C GLU A 27 -7.43 1.28 -2.87
N ILE A 28 -8.16 0.24 -2.48
CA ILE A 28 -8.30 -1.00 -3.25
C ILE A 28 -9.77 -1.22 -3.54
N TYR A 29 -10.12 -1.23 -4.82
CA TYR A 29 -11.50 -1.42 -5.29
C TYR A 29 -11.72 -2.85 -5.76
N GLY A 30 -12.68 -3.51 -5.14
CA GLY A 30 -13.14 -4.85 -5.53
C GLY A 30 -14.52 -4.83 -6.17
N ARG A 31 -15.00 -6.00 -6.57
CA ARG A 31 -16.35 -6.16 -7.16
C ARG A 31 -17.46 -5.85 -6.16
N THR A 32 -17.25 -6.15 -4.88
CA THR A 32 -18.28 -6.13 -3.83
C THR A 32 -17.93 -5.20 -2.67
N GLY A 33 -16.94 -4.33 -2.84
CA GLY A 33 -16.51 -3.41 -1.80
C GLY A 33 -15.21 -2.71 -2.10
N LYS A 34 -14.81 -1.82 -1.18
CA LYS A 34 -13.58 -1.03 -1.23
C LYS A 34 -12.84 -1.17 0.10
N LEU A 35 -11.52 -1.27 0.06
CA LEU A 35 -10.66 -1.01 1.21
C LEU A 35 -10.02 0.37 1.04
N GLN A 36 -9.94 1.12 2.13
CA GLN A 36 -9.24 2.40 2.19
C GLN A 36 -8.32 2.37 3.41
N ILE A 37 -7.05 2.66 3.17
CA ILE A 37 -6.03 2.77 4.20
C ILE A 37 -5.61 4.23 4.23
N ASP A 38 -5.78 4.88 5.37
CA ASP A 38 -5.37 6.26 5.60
C ASP A 38 -4.32 6.30 6.72
N GLY A 39 -3.35 7.22 6.60
CA GLY A 39 -2.35 7.45 7.64
C GLY A 39 -1.25 6.38 7.70
N LEU A 40 -0.15 6.74 8.38
CA LEU A 40 1.03 5.91 8.66
C LEU A 40 1.57 6.18 10.08
N GLY A 41 0.70 6.70 10.96
CA GLY A 41 1.12 7.24 12.25
C GLY A 41 1.83 8.58 12.14
N GLY A 42 2.23 9.13 13.29
CA GLY A 42 2.98 10.38 13.41
C GLY A 42 2.35 11.54 12.62
N SER A 43 3.15 12.16 11.75
CA SER A 43 2.72 13.33 10.95
C SER A 43 1.72 13.01 9.84
N TYR A 44 1.54 11.73 9.47
CA TYR A 44 0.57 11.28 8.48
C TYR A 44 -0.83 11.04 9.07
N GLY A 45 -0.98 11.15 10.39
CA GLY A 45 -2.21 10.85 11.12
C GLY A 45 -2.33 9.38 11.52
N ALA A 46 -3.32 9.07 12.35
CA ALA A 46 -3.55 7.71 12.84
C ALA A 46 -3.78 6.74 11.68
N GLU A 47 -3.16 5.57 11.75
CA GLU A 47 -3.39 4.49 10.79
C GLU A 47 -4.81 3.97 10.91
N ARG A 48 -5.48 3.89 9.78
CA ARG A 48 -6.87 3.44 9.72
C ARG A 48 -7.14 2.61 8.49
N LEU A 49 -7.68 1.42 8.70
CA LEU A 49 -8.29 0.60 7.66
C LEU A 49 -9.81 0.80 7.70
N THR A 50 -10.39 1.22 6.59
CA THR A 50 -11.84 1.27 6.40
C THR A 50 -12.25 0.28 5.33
N TRP A 51 -13.18 -0.62 5.67
CA TRP A 51 -13.81 -1.51 4.70
C TRP A 51 -15.23 -1.03 4.40
N TYR A 52 -15.48 -0.74 3.13
CA TYR A 52 -16.80 -0.41 2.62
C TYR A 52 -17.38 -1.62 1.89
N ARG A 53 -18.44 -2.21 2.45
CA ARG A 53 -19.16 -3.31 1.83
C ARG A 53 -20.26 -2.77 0.91
N MET A 54 -20.23 -3.20 -0.35
CA MET A 54 -21.27 -2.86 -1.32
C MET A 54 -22.56 -3.62 -1.00
N LEU A 55 -23.67 -2.88 -0.91
CA LEU A 55 -25.01 -3.45 -0.72
C LEU A 55 -25.71 -3.64 -2.08
N PRO A 56 -26.61 -4.63 -2.23
CA PRO A 56 -27.37 -4.84 -3.47
C PRO A 56 -28.30 -3.68 -3.85
N LYS A 57 -28.68 -2.84 -2.86
CA LYS A 57 -29.56 -1.68 -3.03
C LYS A 57 -28.75 -0.41 -2.92
N MET A 58 -29.17 0.63 -3.64
CA MET A 58 -28.59 1.98 -3.50
C MET A 58 -28.74 2.49 -2.06
N GLY A 59 -27.69 3.10 -1.54
CA GLY A 59 -27.60 3.61 -0.18
C GLY A 59 -26.15 3.74 0.26
N PRO A 60 -25.90 4.30 1.47
CA PRO A 60 -24.57 4.29 2.06
C PRO A 60 -24.10 2.84 2.25
N PRO A 61 -22.83 2.51 1.96
CA PRO A 61 -22.28 1.18 2.20
C PRO A 61 -22.23 0.87 3.70
N GLU A 62 -22.38 -0.41 4.05
CA GLU A 62 -21.98 -0.89 5.37
C GLU A 62 -20.47 -0.65 5.52
N THR A 63 -20.06 -0.08 6.66
CA THR A 63 -18.68 0.40 6.86
C THR A 63 -18.16 -0.10 8.19
N ASP A 64 -17.04 -0.82 8.15
CA ASP A 64 -16.26 -1.21 9.31
C ASP A 64 -14.94 -0.43 9.32
N VAL A 65 -14.53 0.03 10.51
CA VAL A 65 -13.34 0.85 10.70
C VAL A 65 -12.47 0.22 11.78
N TRP A 66 -11.19 0.04 11.46
CA TRP A 66 -10.15 -0.35 12.42
C TRP A 66 -9.12 0.76 12.46
N GLU A 67 -8.84 1.24 13.66
CA GLU A 67 -7.78 2.21 13.92
C GLU A 67 -6.62 1.51 14.64
N TYR A 68 -5.40 1.85 14.25
CA TYR A 68 -4.16 1.31 14.79
C TYR A 68 -3.36 2.48 15.40
N PRO A 69 -3.73 2.95 16.61
CA PRO A 69 -3.12 4.12 17.22
C PRO A 69 -1.76 3.82 17.88
N MET A 70 -1.24 2.60 17.72
CA MET A 70 -0.01 2.17 18.38
C MET A 70 1.21 2.80 17.72
N GLU A 71 2.34 2.77 18.43
CA GLU A 71 3.63 3.16 17.85
C GLU A 71 4.02 2.21 16.71
N ASP A 72 4.73 2.75 15.73
CA ASP A 72 5.23 1.98 14.59
C ASP A 72 6.39 1.06 15.05
N ASP A 73 6.09 -0.24 15.08
CA ASP A 73 7.04 -1.32 15.38
C ASP A 73 7.45 -2.11 14.13
N SER A 74 7.10 -1.64 12.93
CA SER A 74 7.35 -2.33 11.66
C SER A 74 8.83 -2.68 11.47
N TRP A 75 9.73 -1.76 11.81
CA TRP A 75 11.18 -1.99 11.69
C TRP A 75 11.67 -3.16 12.57
N GLU A 76 11.17 -3.26 13.80
CA GLU A 76 11.55 -4.36 14.70
C GLU A 76 11.08 -5.69 14.14
N PHE A 77 9.83 -5.75 13.66
CA PHE A 77 9.26 -6.94 13.03
C PHE A 77 10.00 -7.34 11.75
N GLU A 78 10.29 -6.40 10.86
CA GLU A 78 11.04 -6.65 9.62
C GLU A 78 12.44 -7.17 9.91
N MET A 79 13.15 -6.59 10.89
CA MET A 79 14.47 -7.10 11.28
C MET A 79 14.42 -8.48 11.95
N ALA A 80 13.41 -8.75 12.76
CA ALA A 80 13.23 -10.06 13.36
C ALA A 80 12.99 -11.14 12.29
N GLU A 81 12.13 -10.88 11.30
CA GLU A 81 11.90 -11.82 10.18
C GLU A 81 13.14 -11.99 9.30
N PHE A 82 13.88 -10.92 9.01
CA PHE A 82 15.14 -11.01 8.27
C PHE A 82 16.17 -11.90 8.99
N LEU A 83 16.37 -11.71 10.30
CA LEU A 83 17.28 -12.55 11.08
C LEU A 83 16.81 -14.00 11.16
N LYS A 84 15.50 -14.24 11.19
CA LYS A 84 14.91 -15.57 11.16
C LYS A 84 15.15 -16.26 9.81
N ASP A 85 15.09 -15.54 8.70
CA ASP A 85 15.43 -16.08 7.38
C ASP A 85 16.87 -16.56 7.31
N ILE A 86 17.82 -15.76 7.82
CA ILE A 86 19.23 -16.14 7.91
C ILE A 86 19.38 -17.43 8.74
N ARG A 87 18.77 -17.48 9.92
CA ARG A 87 18.88 -18.63 10.84
C ARG A 87 18.30 -19.90 10.26
N LEU A 88 17.19 -19.79 9.52
CA LEU A 88 16.46 -20.92 8.96
C LEU A 88 16.85 -21.25 7.52
N GLY A 89 17.73 -20.45 6.89
CA GLY A 89 18.07 -20.59 5.48
C GLY A 89 16.87 -20.41 4.54
N ARG A 90 15.90 -19.59 4.91
CA ARG A 90 14.71 -19.29 4.09
C ARG A 90 15.03 -18.20 3.07
N VAL A 91 14.27 -18.20 1.98
CA VAL A 91 14.19 -17.05 1.08
C VAL A 91 13.29 -16.00 1.72
N SER A 92 13.75 -14.75 1.76
CA SER A 92 12.95 -13.65 2.30
C SER A 92 11.75 -13.32 1.40
N GLU A 93 10.66 -12.95 2.05
CA GLU A 93 9.40 -12.54 1.41
C GLU A 93 8.93 -11.22 2.07
N PRO A 94 8.93 -10.08 1.36
CA PRO A 94 9.36 -9.89 -0.03
C PRO A 94 10.87 -10.09 -0.22
N GLY A 95 11.26 -10.59 -1.39
CA GLY A 95 12.64 -10.96 -1.70
C GLY A 95 13.28 -10.11 -2.80
N LEU A 96 14.46 -10.54 -3.25
CA LEU A 96 15.22 -9.87 -4.31
C LEU A 96 14.43 -9.74 -5.63
N HIS A 97 13.58 -10.74 -5.94
CA HIS A 97 12.76 -10.72 -7.14
C HIS A 97 11.74 -9.57 -7.11
N ASP A 98 11.07 -9.36 -5.98
CA ASP A 98 10.07 -8.31 -5.79
C ASP A 98 10.71 -6.92 -5.81
N ALA A 99 11.86 -6.78 -5.15
CA ALA A 99 12.65 -5.55 -5.19
C ALA A 99 13.06 -5.20 -6.63
N PHE A 100 13.56 -6.17 -7.39
CA PHE A 100 13.96 -5.97 -8.78
C PHE A 100 12.78 -5.62 -9.70
N ALA A 101 11.64 -6.31 -9.54
CA ALA A 101 10.42 -6.01 -10.28
C ALA A 101 9.92 -4.57 -9.99
N THR A 102 9.98 -4.15 -8.73
CA THR A 102 9.61 -2.79 -8.30
C THR A 102 10.53 -1.74 -8.93
N LEU A 103 11.85 -1.94 -8.88
CA LEU A 103 12.82 -1.01 -9.46
C LEU A 103 12.67 -0.85 -10.98
N LYS A 104 12.30 -1.92 -11.70
CA LYS A 104 11.97 -1.82 -13.14
C LYS A 104 10.79 -0.90 -13.41
N ILE A 105 9.75 -0.93 -12.56
CA ILE A 105 8.60 -0.03 -12.69
C ILE A 105 9.03 1.41 -12.43
N VAL A 106 9.84 1.63 -11.40
CA VAL A 106 10.39 2.97 -11.07
C VAL A 106 11.19 3.51 -12.25
N GLU A 107 12.12 2.74 -12.80
CA GLU A 107 12.93 3.13 -13.97
C GLU A 107 12.04 3.55 -15.16
N GLN A 108 11.01 2.76 -15.49
CA GLN A 108 10.07 3.08 -16.56
C GLN A 108 9.31 4.39 -16.32
N ILE A 109 8.94 4.68 -15.07
CA ILE A 109 8.28 5.96 -14.71
C ILE A 109 9.22 7.13 -14.97
N TYR A 110 10.48 7.04 -14.52
CA TYR A 110 11.46 8.10 -14.72
C TYR A 110 11.76 8.35 -16.20
N GLN A 111 11.96 7.28 -16.99
CA GLN A 111 12.19 7.40 -18.43
C GLN A 111 11.01 8.07 -19.15
N GLY A 112 9.77 7.79 -18.73
CA GLY A 112 8.57 8.41 -19.31
C GLY A 112 8.40 9.91 -18.99
N CYS A 113 9.07 10.42 -17.96
CA CYS A 113 9.03 11.84 -17.57
C CYS A 113 10.14 12.69 -18.21
N SER A 114 11.18 12.07 -18.77
CA SER A 114 12.37 12.74 -19.32
C SER A 114 12.27 13.09 -20.82
N ASN A 115 11.08 13.41 -21.32
CA ASN A 115 10.90 13.88 -22.71
C ASN A 115 11.25 15.35 -22.88
#